data_AF-A0A7C5HVS0-F1
#
_entry.id   AF-A0A7C5HVS0-F1
#
_cell.length_a   1.000
_cell.length_b   1.000
_cell.length_c   1.000
_cell.angle_alpha   90.00
_cell.angle_beta   90.00
_cell.angle_gamma   90.00
#
_symmetry.space_group_name_H-M   'P 1'
#
loop_
_entity.id
_entity.type
_entity.pdbx_description
1 polymer ?
#
loop_
_entity_poly.entity_id
_entity_poly.type
_entity_poly.pdbx_seq_one_letter_code
_entity_poly.pdbx_strand_id
1 'polypeptide(L)'
;MLTKGMKMQIERTGVSVFNGLGLNFLAHDDLETIHHGACHIIKHTGVLVELEEAADRFQSAGASVARLGENWIVKIPEWLVTESLSSTPKSVTYYARDPEKDFLLDNNRVGFSTFGEQVNIIDPITREYRNSTKQDCCKVYRLIDALDGLTFCQRTICPGDQLPAAQAVHNFHAMISHNSKHITIGMANSPSVEVIVKMAAAAVGGIDKLRERPICTCSCCVTSPLTLSVQFCETLMAAVEAGINVDIMSMALAGGTGPVTLAGTIVQT
;
A
#
# COMPACT_ATOMS: atom_id res chain seq x y z
N MET A 1 33.57 -27.06 -15.67
CA MET A 1 32.29 -27.79 -15.48
C MET A 1 31.56 -27.17 -14.31
N LEU A 2 30.63 -26.27 -14.62
CA LEU A 2 29.85 -25.50 -13.65
C LEU A 2 28.85 -26.42 -12.93
N THR A 3 28.91 -26.41 -11.60
CA THR A 3 27.90 -26.97 -10.70
C THR A 3 26.57 -26.27 -10.95
N LYS A 4 25.61 -26.99 -11.53
CA LYS A 4 24.20 -26.58 -11.58
C LYS A 4 23.69 -26.47 -10.13
N GLY A 5 23.57 -25.23 -9.65
CA GLY A 5 22.81 -24.93 -8.43
C GLY A 5 21.39 -25.47 -8.58
N MET A 6 20.95 -26.20 -7.56
CA MET A 6 19.63 -26.80 -7.47
C MET A 6 18.58 -25.67 -7.44
N LYS A 7 17.96 -25.39 -8.59
CA LYS A 7 16.83 -24.46 -8.67
C LYS A 7 15.62 -25.13 -8.02
N MET A 8 15.20 -24.60 -6.88
CA MET A 8 13.95 -24.97 -6.22
C MET A 8 12.77 -24.22 -6.91
N GLN A 9 12.66 -24.34 -8.23
CA GLN A 9 11.55 -23.80 -9.02
C GLN A 9 10.56 -24.94 -9.27
N ILE A 10 9.38 -24.88 -8.67
CA ILE A 10 8.25 -25.74 -9.03
C ILE A 10 7.41 -24.94 -10.02
N GLU A 11 7.46 -25.31 -11.30
CA GLU A 11 6.57 -24.77 -12.30
C GLU A 11 5.16 -25.35 -12.08
N ARG A 12 4.24 -24.51 -11.57
CA ARG A 12 2.80 -24.70 -11.76
C ARG A 12 2.28 -23.42 -12.40
N THR A 13 1.59 -23.56 -13.54
CA THR A 13 0.89 -22.50 -14.31
C THR A 13 1.74 -21.38 -14.93
N GLY A 14 3.02 -21.61 -15.26
CA GLY A 14 3.81 -20.62 -16.02
C GLY A 14 4.26 -19.39 -15.23
N VAL A 15 4.05 -19.36 -13.92
CA VAL A 15 4.48 -18.26 -13.04
C VAL A 15 5.63 -18.76 -12.15
N SER A 16 6.72 -18.00 -12.06
CA SER A 16 7.83 -18.30 -11.15
C SER A 16 7.34 -18.32 -9.70
N VAL A 17 7.57 -19.42 -8.97
CA VAL A 17 7.03 -19.65 -7.63
C VAL A 17 8.12 -19.55 -6.57
N PHE A 18 7.97 -18.60 -5.62
CA PHE A 18 8.62 -18.65 -4.32
C PHE A 18 7.56 -19.03 -3.27
N ASN A 19 7.60 -20.27 -2.78
CA ASN A 19 6.81 -20.68 -1.63
C ASN A 19 7.46 -20.10 -0.38
N GLY A 20 6.73 -19.27 0.35
CA GLY A 20 7.11 -18.73 1.64
C GLY A 20 7.04 -19.78 2.75
N LEU A 21 7.78 -19.51 3.83
CA LEU A 21 7.66 -20.21 5.10
C LEU A 21 7.00 -19.28 6.11
N GLY A 22 5.88 -19.70 6.70
CA GLY A 22 5.27 -18.99 7.83
C GLY A 22 5.88 -19.46 9.15
N LEU A 23 6.27 -18.53 10.01
CA LEU A 23 6.60 -18.82 11.41
C LEU A 23 5.43 -18.39 12.27
N ASN A 24 4.82 -19.34 12.99
CA ASN A 24 3.71 -19.07 13.87
C ASN A 24 4.18 -19.14 15.33
N PHE A 25 4.39 -17.97 15.94
CA PHE A 25 4.93 -17.84 17.30
C PHE A 25 3.85 -17.60 18.36
N LEU A 26 2.60 -17.35 17.94
CA LEU A 26 1.48 -17.05 18.83
C LEU A 26 0.55 -18.26 18.93
N ALA A 27 0.08 -18.55 20.14
CA ALA A 27 -1.00 -19.52 20.30
C ALA A 27 -2.31 -18.95 19.74
N HIS A 28 -3.28 -19.82 19.52
CA HIS A 28 -4.59 -19.40 19.02
C HIS A 28 -5.26 -18.37 19.96
N ASP A 29 -5.24 -18.65 21.27
CA ASP A 29 -5.79 -17.77 22.31
C ASP A 29 -5.09 -16.40 22.34
N ASP A 30 -3.79 -16.33 22.00
CA ASP A 30 -3.06 -15.06 21.89
C ASP A 30 -3.55 -14.23 20.70
N LEU A 31 -3.83 -14.89 19.56
CA LEU A 31 -4.38 -14.23 18.37
C LEU A 31 -5.80 -13.71 18.64
N GLU A 32 -6.64 -14.49 19.32
CA GLU A 32 -7.98 -14.05 19.74
C GLU A 32 -7.88 -12.86 20.71
N THR A 33 -6.95 -12.91 21.67
CA THR A 33 -6.71 -11.81 22.61
C THR A 33 -6.31 -10.52 21.89
N ILE A 34 -5.41 -10.59 20.90
CA ILE A 34 -5.02 -9.44 20.08
C ILE A 34 -6.21 -8.91 19.28
N HIS A 35 -6.97 -9.79 18.63
CA HIS A 35 -8.12 -9.41 17.82
C HIS A 35 -9.21 -8.71 18.64
N HIS A 36 -9.59 -9.27 19.78
CA HIS A 36 -10.59 -8.66 20.66
C HIS A 36 -10.05 -7.39 21.32
N GLY A 37 -8.75 -7.31 21.60
CA GLY A 37 -8.11 -6.07 22.04
C GLY A 37 -8.25 -4.95 21.00
N ALA A 38 -7.98 -5.24 19.74
CA ALA A 38 -8.11 -4.27 18.65
C ALA A 38 -9.57 -3.83 18.49
N CYS A 39 -10.51 -4.77 18.49
CA CYS A 39 -11.95 -4.51 18.44
C CYS A 39 -12.42 -3.68 19.64
N HIS A 40 -11.88 -3.95 20.84
CA HIS A 40 -12.18 -3.17 22.04
C HIS A 40 -11.74 -1.71 21.88
N ILE A 41 -10.53 -1.46 21.38
CA ILE A 41 -10.03 -0.09 21.17
C ILE A 41 -10.93 0.68 20.18
N ILE A 42 -11.17 0.14 18.99
CA ILE A 42 -11.95 0.85 17.96
C ILE A 42 -13.43 1.02 18.35
N LYS A 43 -13.97 0.14 19.20
CA LYS A 43 -15.33 0.24 19.73
C LYS A 43 -15.46 1.25 20.87
N HIS A 44 -14.50 1.28 21.81
CA HIS A 44 -14.63 2.06 23.04
C HIS A 44 -13.88 3.38 23.00
N THR A 45 -12.64 3.38 22.50
CA THR A 45 -11.84 4.59 22.27
C THR A 45 -12.31 5.29 21.01
N GLY A 46 -12.43 4.53 19.91
CA GLY A 46 -12.75 5.07 18.59
C GLY A 46 -11.52 5.57 17.83
N VAL A 47 -11.76 5.96 16.59
CA VAL A 47 -10.77 6.48 15.65
C VAL A 47 -11.14 7.94 15.33
N LEU A 48 -10.14 8.82 15.37
CA LEU A 48 -10.30 10.21 14.95
C LEU A 48 -10.40 10.25 13.42
N VAL A 49 -11.45 10.87 12.88
CA VAL A 49 -11.65 11.06 11.45
C VAL A 49 -11.71 12.55 11.18
N GLU A 50 -10.89 13.04 10.25
CA GLU A 50 -10.79 14.47 9.94
C GLU A 50 -11.67 14.90 8.75
N LEU A 51 -12.26 13.94 8.03
CA LEU A 51 -13.11 14.20 6.86
C LEU A 51 -14.58 13.86 7.15
N GLU A 52 -15.46 14.86 6.98
CA GLU A 52 -16.91 14.73 7.20
C GLU A 52 -17.52 13.61 6.37
N GLU A 53 -17.22 13.57 5.07
CA GLU A 53 -17.74 12.54 4.17
C GLU A 53 -17.37 11.12 4.62
N ALA A 54 -16.15 10.92 5.14
CA ALA A 54 -15.75 9.62 5.67
C ALA A 54 -16.53 9.27 6.95
N ALA A 55 -16.76 10.25 7.83
CA ALA A 55 -17.57 10.06 9.03
C ALA A 55 -19.03 9.71 8.69
N ASP A 56 -19.61 10.34 7.68
CA ASP A 56 -20.97 10.06 7.20
C ASP A 56 -21.10 8.63 6.63
N ARG A 57 -20.08 8.15 5.90
CA ARG A 57 -20.02 6.77 5.41
C ARG A 57 -19.96 5.78 6.58
N PHE A 58 -19.17 6.06 7.61
CA PHE A 58 -19.14 5.24 8.83
C PHE A 58 -20.49 5.23 9.56
N GLN A 59 -21.14 6.39 9.70
CA GLN A 59 -22.45 6.49 10.33
C GLN A 59 -23.51 5.70 9.54
N SER A 60 -23.49 5.82 8.23
CA SER A 60 -24.40 5.09 7.32
C SER A 60 -24.20 3.58 7.38
N ALA A 61 -22.96 3.12 7.64
CA ALA A 61 -22.62 1.72 7.84
C ALA A 61 -22.96 1.20 9.26
N GLY A 62 -23.49 2.04 10.16
CA GLY A 62 -23.91 1.64 11.51
C GLY A 62 -22.85 1.85 12.61
N ALA A 63 -21.77 2.59 12.34
CA ALA A 63 -20.84 3.03 13.38
C ALA A 63 -21.44 4.19 14.20
N SER A 64 -21.00 4.31 15.45
CA SER A 64 -21.36 5.46 16.29
C SER A 64 -20.43 6.61 15.98
N VAL A 65 -20.97 7.72 15.49
CA VAL A 65 -20.21 8.90 15.10
C VAL A 65 -20.60 10.08 15.98
N ALA A 66 -19.61 10.75 16.56
CA ALA A 66 -19.81 11.95 17.35
C ALA A 66 -18.80 13.03 16.96
N ARG A 67 -19.20 14.29 17.04
CA ARG A 67 -18.32 15.41 16.73
C ARG A 67 -17.31 15.63 17.86
N LEU A 68 -16.06 15.92 17.49
CA LEU A 68 -14.96 16.27 18.38
C LEU A 68 -14.24 17.50 17.83
N GLY A 69 -14.70 18.69 18.24
CA GLY A 69 -14.21 19.95 17.68
C GLY A 69 -14.57 20.06 16.19
N GLU A 70 -13.55 20.27 15.36
CA GLU A 70 -13.69 20.30 13.90
C GLU A 70 -13.72 18.91 13.25
N ASN A 71 -13.38 17.86 14.02
CA ASN A 71 -13.27 16.47 13.56
C ASN A 71 -14.41 15.59 14.10
N TRP A 72 -14.32 14.29 13.84
CA TRP A 72 -15.24 13.26 14.30
C TRP A 72 -14.51 12.16 15.06
N ILE A 73 -15.14 11.63 16.09
CA ILE A 73 -14.74 10.36 16.70
C ILE A 73 -15.70 9.26 16.22
N VAL A 74 -15.14 8.25 15.58
CA VAL A 74 -15.89 7.12 15.04
C VAL A 74 -15.62 5.89 15.88
N LYS A 75 -16.67 5.34 16.49
CA LYS A 75 -16.63 4.10 17.27
C LYS A 75 -17.24 2.97 16.46
N ILE A 76 -16.41 2.00 16.11
CA ILE A 76 -16.75 0.92 15.17
C ILE A 76 -17.14 -0.32 15.98
N PRO A 77 -18.38 -0.83 15.85
CA PRO A 77 -18.77 -2.05 16.53
C PRO A 77 -18.10 -3.27 15.88
N GLU A 78 -17.81 -4.29 16.70
CA GLU A 78 -17.11 -5.51 16.26
C GLU A 78 -17.79 -6.23 15.09
N TRP A 79 -19.12 -6.28 15.06
CA TRP A 79 -19.85 -6.91 13.95
C TRP A 79 -19.54 -6.25 12.59
N LEU A 80 -19.35 -4.94 12.55
CA LEU A 80 -19.06 -4.19 11.31
C LEU A 80 -17.63 -4.50 10.82
N VAL A 81 -16.70 -4.72 11.75
CA VAL A 81 -15.33 -5.16 11.45
C VAL A 81 -15.36 -6.56 10.84
N THR A 82 -16.03 -7.50 11.50
CA THR A 82 -16.13 -8.89 11.03
C THR A 82 -16.80 -8.96 9.66
N GLU A 83 -17.89 -8.22 9.43
CA GLU A 83 -18.58 -8.17 8.15
C GLU A 83 -17.67 -7.60 7.05
N SER A 84 -16.98 -6.50 7.31
CA SER A 84 -16.04 -5.87 6.36
C SER A 84 -14.87 -6.80 5.99
N LEU A 85 -14.32 -7.54 6.96
CA LEU A 85 -13.25 -8.50 6.69
C LEU A 85 -13.74 -9.74 5.94
N SER A 86 -15.02 -10.11 6.11
CA SER A 86 -15.62 -11.26 5.43
C SER A 86 -15.81 -11.03 3.93
N SER A 87 -16.06 -9.78 3.51
CA SER A 87 -16.22 -9.40 2.10
C SER A 87 -14.89 -9.19 1.38
N THR A 88 -13.77 -9.16 2.10
CA THR A 88 -12.44 -8.93 1.53
C THR A 88 -11.91 -10.19 0.84
N PRO A 89 -11.38 -10.10 -0.40
CA PRO A 89 -10.80 -11.24 -1.10
C PRO A 89 -9.58 -11.81 -0.35
N LYS A 90 -9.40 -13.14 -0.41
CA LYS A 90 -8.27 -13.83 0.26
C LYS A 90 -6.98 -13.87 -0.56
N SER A 91 -7.06 -13.49 -1.82
CA SER A 91 -5.93 -13.40 -2.75
C SER A 91 -6.14 -12.21 -3.69
N VAL A 92 -5.06 -11.57 -4.12
CA VAL A 92 -5.08 -10.46 -5.06
C VAL A 92 -3.98 -10.62 -6.09
N THR A 93 -4.27 -10.33 -7.35
CA THR A 93 -3.25 -10.31 -8.41
C THR A 93 -2.74 -8.90 -8.60
N TYR A 94 -1.43 -8.73 -8.47
CA TYR A 94 -0.69 -7.52 -8.83
C TYR A 94 -0.41 -7.59 -10.31
N TYR A 95 -1.33 -7.05 -11.11
CA TYR A 95 -1.18 -7.04 -12.56
C TYR A 95 -0.06 -6.11 -12.99
N ALA A 96 0.81 -6.58 -13.86
CA ALA A 96 1.89 -5.79 -14.42
C ALA A 96 1.45 -5.18 -15.76
N ARG A 97 2.18 -4.15 -16.19
CA ARG A 97 2.02 -3.63 -17.57
C ARG A 97 2.47 -4.67 -18.60
N ASP A 98 3.53 -5.41 -18.27
CA ASP A 98 3.91 -6.64 -18.97
C ASP A 98 3.23 -7.84 -18.28
N PRO A 99 2.23 -8.50 -18.90
CA PRO A 99 1.48 -9.59 -18.29
C PRO A 99 2.34 -10.77 -17.81
N GLU A 100 3.52 -10.98 -18.40
CA GLU A 100 4.46 -12.03 -17.97
C GLU A 100 5.05 -11.77 -16.58
N LYS A 101 4.92 -10.54 -16.08
CA LYS A 101 5.38 -10.10 -14.74
C LYS A 101 4.23 -9.97 -13.74
N ASP A 102 3.05 -10.50 -14.05
CA ASP A 102 1.94 -10.57 -13.11
C ASP A 102 2.35 -11.35 -11.84
N PHE A 103 1.90 -10.88 -10.69
CA PHE A 103 2.17 -11.54 -9.42
C PHE A 103 0.88 -11.82 -8.66
N LEU A 104 0.55 -13.10 -8.51
CA LEU A 104 -0.52 -13.53 -7.60
C LEU A 104 -0.01 -13.49 -6.17
N LEU A 105 -0.57 -12.60 -5.35
CA LEU A 105 -0.44 -12.61 -3.90
C LEU A 105 -1.55 -13.50 -3.32
N ASP A 106 -1.17 -14.67 -2.84
CA ASP A 106 -2.04 -15.68 -2.24
C ASP A 106 -1.30 -16.33 -1.06
N ASN A 107 -2.00 -17.14 -0.28
CA ASN A 107 -1.47 -17.86 0.86
C ASN A 107 -0.16 -18.59 0.49
N ASN A 108 0.91 -18.26 1.21
CA ASN A 108 2.27 -18.77 1.05
C ASN A 108 3.05 -18.26 -0.18
N ARG A 109 2.60 -17.22 -0.88
CA ARG A 109 3.44 -16.54 -1.89
C ARG A 109 4.10 -15.30 -1.30
N VAL A 110 5.41 -15.18 -1.49
CA VAL A 110 6.19 -14.03 -1.01
C VAL A 110 6.70 -13.25 -2.21
N GLY A 111 6.35 -11.97 -2.25
CA GLY A 111 6.88 -11.01 -3.22
C GLY A 111 7.90 -10.10 -2.54
N PHE A 112 8.99 -9.78 -3.23
CA PHE A 112 9.91 -8.74 -2.80
C PHE A 112 9.69 -7.50 -3.63
N SER A 113 9.69 -6.35 -2.98
CA SER A 113 9.65 -5.06 -3.65
C SER A 113 10.66 -4.12 -3.02
N THR A 114 10.94 -3.04 -3.73
CA THR A 114 11.42 -1.84 -3.07
C THR A 114 10.35 -1.26 -2.15
N PHE A 115 10.71 -0.30 -1.32
CA PHE A 115 9.77 0.46 -0.50
C PHE A 115 10.42 1.79 -0.09
N GLY A 116 9.66 2.87 -0.04
CA GLY A 116 10.06 4.13 0.57
C GLY A 116 9.59 5.38 -0.17
N GLU A 117 10.30 6.47 0.07
CA GLU A 117 10.14 7.76 -0.58
C GLU A 117 11.43 8.55 -0.36
N GLN A 118 12.56 8.01 -0.82
CA GLN A 118 13.86 8.63 -0.56
C GLN A 118 13.93 10.00 -1.23
N VAL A 119 14.08 11.05 -0.41
CA VAL A 119 14.22 12.45 -0.86
C VAL A 119 15.68 12.83 -1.14
N ASN A 120 16.61 12.00 -0.68
CA ASN A 120 18.04 12.15 -0.91
C ASN A 120 18.62 10.84 -1.42
N ILE A 121 19.72 10.93 -2.16
CA ILE A 121 20.51 9.79 -2.59
C ILE A 121 21.99 10.01 -2.33
N ILE A 122 22.71 8.89 -2.22
CA ILE A 122 24.16 8.87 -2.39
C ILE A 122 24.42 8.56 -3.86
N ASP A 123 25.02 9.50 -4.60
CA ASP A 123 25.34 9.28 -6.00
C ASP A 123 26.30 8.09 -6.14
N PRO A 124 25.98 7.07 -6.97
CA PRO A 124 26.79 5.86 -7.04
C PRO A 124 28.19 6.10 -7.61
N ILE A 125 28.40 7.21 -8.33
CA ILE A 125 29.68 7.58 -8.95
C ILE A 125 30.43 8.55 -8.05
N THR A 126 29.83 9.70 -7.72
CA THR A 126 30.53 10.76 -6.95
C THR A 126 30.56 10.49 -5.44
N ARG A 127 29.69 9.60 -4.95
CA ARG A 127 29.46 9.32 -3.52
C ARG A 127 28.93 10.51 -2.73
N GLU A 128 28.50 11.57 -3.40
CA GLU A 128 27.93 12.74 -2.75
C GLU A 128 26.49 12.48 -2.30
N TYR A 129 26.15 13.00 -1.13
CA TYR A 129 24.78 13.03 -0.61
C TYR A 129 24.06 14.27 -1.14
N ARG A 130 22.99 14.07 -1.90
CA ARG A 130 22.23 15.15 -2.53
C ARG A 130 20.74 14.83 -2.62
N ASN A 131 19.93 15.85 -2.85
CA ASN A 131 18.52 15.68 -3.17
C ASN A 131 18.34 14.80 -4.43
N SER A 132 17.30 13.98 -4.40
CA SER A 132 16.88 13.17 -5.54
C SER A 132 16.19 14.00 -6.62
N THR A 133 16.29 13.53 -7.86
CA THR A 133 15.62 14.13 -9.03
C THR A 133 14.70 13.14 -9.72
N LYS A 134 13.81 13.61 -10.58
CA LYS A 134 13.00 12.76 -11.47
C LYS A 134 13.89 11.88 -12.36
N GLN A 135 15.05 12.37 -12.77
CA GLN A 135 15.99 11.57 -13.54
C GLN A 135 16.58 10.40 -12.72
N ASP A 136 16.83 10.61 -11.43
CA ASP A 136 17.23 9.51 -10.53
C ASP A 136 16.11 8.49 -10.40
N CYS A 137 14.85 8.93 -10.31
CA CYS A 137 13.69 8.05 -10.34
C CYS A 137 13.69 7.16 -11.59
N CYS A 138 13.85 7.74 -12.78
CA CYS A 138 13.90 6.99 -14.04
C CYS A 138 15.03 5.95 -14.06
N LYS A 139 16.23 6.29 -13.56
CA LYS A 139 17.36 5.35 -13.48
C LYS A 139 17.06 4.20 -12.51
N VAL A 140 16.52 4.50 -11.34
CA VAL A 140 16.18 3.51 -10.30
C VAL A 140 15.09 2.56 -10.79
N TYR A 141 14.03 3.07 -11.41
CA TYR A 141 12.93 2.23 -11.89
C TYR A 141 13.35 1.31 -13.06
N ARG A 142 14.26 1.75 -13.92
CA ARG A 142 14.90 0.87 -14.92
C ARG A 142 15.70 -0.26 -14.28
N LEU A 143 16.43 0.04 -13.20
CA LEU A 143 17.17 -0.98 -12.47
C LEU A 143 16.21 -1.98 -11.80
N ILE A 144 15.18 -1.49 -11.11
CA ILE A 144 14.15 -2.33 -10.48
C ILE A 144 13.48 -3.24 -11.50
N ASP A 145 13.15 -2.73 -12.69
CA ASP A 145 12.52 -3.52 -13.74
C ASP A 145 13.38 -4.70 -14.21
N ALA A 146 14.69 -4.51 -14.26
CA ALA A 146 15.66 -5.51 -14.69
C ALA A 146 16.02 -6.56 -13.60
N LEU A 147 15.61 -6.35 -12.35
CA LEU A 147 15.92 -7.27 -11.24
C LEU A 147 14.82 -8.33 -11.08
N ASP A 148 15.08 -9.56 -11.51
CA ASP A 148 14.12 -10.68 -11.41
C ASP A 148 13.71 -11.01 -9.96
N GLY A 149 14.54 -10.66 -8.99
CA GLY A 149 14.24 -10.86 -7.57
C GLY A 149 13.17 -9.91 -7.03
N LEU A 150 12.85 -8.82 -7.74
CA LEU A 150 11.80 -7.88 -7.35
C LEU A 150 10.53 -8.16 -8.15
N THR A 151 9.48 -8.50 -7.42
CA THR A 151 8.20 -8.98 -7.94
C THR A 151 7.30 -7.84 -8.41
N PHE A 152 7.31 -6.72 -7.68
CA PHE A 152 6.59 -5.50 -8.05
C PHE A 152 7.42 -4.27 -7.70
N CYS A 153 7.05 -3.13 -8.26
CA CYS A 153 7.74 -1.86 -8.07
C CYS A 153 6.92 -0.98 -7.14
N GLN A 154 7.36 -0.85 -5.89
CA GLN A 154 6.86 0.20 -5.02
C GLN A 154 7.66 1.47 -5.24
N ARG A 155 7.00 2.62 -5.06
CA ARG A 155 7.68 3.90 -5.00
C ARG A 155 8.89 3.80 -4.06
N THR A 156 10.04 4.19 -4.59
CA THR A 156 11.35 4.03 -3.92
C THR A 156 11.98 5.37 -3.62
N ILE A 157 11.88 6.29 -4.57
CA ILE A 157 12.59 7.56 -4.59
C ILE A 157 11.61 8.65 -5.01
N CYS A 158 11.80 9.82 -4.44
CA CYS A 158 10.97 10.99 -4.66
C CYS A 158 11.59 11.91 -5.73
N PRO A 159 10.82 12.45 -6.70
CA PRO A 159 11.34 13.44 -7.63
C PRO A 159 11.40 14.82 -6.95
N GLY A 160 12.46 15.06 -6.17
CA GLY A 160 12.64 16.25 -5.33
C GLY A 160 12.85 17.56 -6.09
N ASP A 161 13.08 17.49 -7.40
CA ASP A 161 13.20 18.61 -8.34
C ASP A 161 11.84 19.03 -8.94
N GLN A 162 10.74 18.40 -8.54
CA GLN A 162 9.39 18.67 -9.04
C GLN A 162 8.52 19.37 -7.98
N LEU A 163 7.47 20.06 -8.43
CA LEU A 163 6.55 20.76 -7.53
C LEU A 163 5.87 19.78 -6.55
N PRO A 164 5.82 20.06 -5.23
CA PRO A 164 5.25 19.16 -4.23
C PRO A 164 3.84 18.67 -4.57
N ALA A 165 2.97 19.57 -5.05
CA ALA A 165 1.58 19.24 -5.38
C ALA A 165 1.42 18.24 -6.54
N ALA A 166 2.39 18.16 -7.46
CA ALA A 166 2.37 17.26 -8.61
C ALA A 166 3.38 16.11 -8.50
N GLN A 167 4.08 16.00 -7.36
CA GLN A 167 5.22 15.12 -7.21
C GLN A 167 4.86 13.64 -7.40
N ALA A 168 3.70 13.20 -6.88
CA ALA A 168 3.17 11.85 -7.06
C ALA A 168 2.91 11.52 -8.54
N VAL A 169 2.36 12.46 -9.31
CA VAL A 169 2.14 12.32 -10.75
C VAL A 169 3.46 12.17 -11.51
N HIS A 170 4.47 12.99 -11.19
CA HIS A 170 5.79 12.89 -11.80
C HIS A 170 6.49 11.57 -11.44
N ASN A 171 6.25 11.06 -10.23
CA ASN A 171 6.76 9.77 -9.79
C ASN A 171 6.10 8.62 -10.56
N PHE A 172 4.77 8.61 -10.63
CA PHE A 172 4.03 7.62 -11.41
C PHE A 172 4.44 7.63 -12.88
N HIS A 173 4.63 8.82 -13.47
CA HIS A 173 5.16 8.94 -14.83
C HIS A 173 6.51 8.23 -15.01
N ALA A 174 7.44 8.41 -14.06
CA ALA A 174 8.73 7.74 -14.10
C ALA A 174 8.57 6.22 -13.94
N MET A 175 7.72 5.76 -13.02
CA MET A 175 7.45 4.34 -12.78
C MET A 175 6.83 3.67 -14.02
N ILE A 176 5.75 4.22 -14.57
CA ILE A 176 5.05 3.61 -15.71
C ILE A 176 5.87 3.67 -17.00
N SER A 177 6.74 4.66 -17.16
CA SER A 177 7.60 4.77 -18.37
C SER A 177 8.82 3.84 -18.31
N HIS A 178 9.32 3.53 -17.11
CA HIS A 178 10.61 2.85 -16.92
C HIS A 178 10.54 1.51 -16.19
N ASN A 179 9.36 1.10 -15.77
CA ASN A 179 9.10 -0.21 -15.18
C ASN A 179 7.87 -0.85 -15.85
N SER A 180 7.91 -2.16 -15.97
CA SER A 180 6.86 -2.98 -16.58
C SER A 180 6.11 -3.84 -15.56
N LYS A 181 6.63 -3.99 -14.33
CA LYS A 181 5.99 -4.69 -13.20
C LYS A 181 4.83 -3.87 -12.62
N HIS A 182 4.00 -4.49 -11.77
CA HIS A 182 2.95 -3.79 -11.03
C HIS A 182 3.51 -2.61 -10.22
N ILE A 183 2.74 -1.52 -10.10
CA ILE A 183 3.16 -0.27 -9.44
C ILE A 183 2.38 -0.06 -8.14
N THR A 184 3.07 0.10 -7.01
CA THR A 184 2.44 0.57 -5.76
C THR A 184 2.97 1.94 -5.39
N ILE A 185 2.07 2.88 -5.10
CA ILE A 185 2.43 4.29 -4.90
C ILE A 185 1.41 5.02 -4.02
N GLY A 186 1.90 5.87 -3.12
CA GLY A 186 1.07 6.90 -2.48
C GLY A 186 0.69 7.96 -3.49
N MET A 187 -0.59 8.01 -3.87
CA MET A 187 -1.11 8.97 -4.86
C MET A 187 -1.30 10.38 -4.27
N ALA A 188 -1.13 10.54 -2.96
CA ALA A 188 -1.06 11.79 -2.19
C ALA A 188 -2.34 12.65 -2.10
N ASN A 189 -3.18 12.76 -3.12
CA ASN A 189 -4.44 13.51 -3.08
C ASN A 189 -5.37 13.11 -4.25
N SER A 190 -6.65 13.45 -4.15
CA SER A 190 -7.66 13.11 -5.17
C SER A 190 -7.34 13.59 -6.59
N PRO A 191 -6.86 14.84 -6.81
CA PRO A 191 -6.45 15.27 -8.16
C PRO A 191 -5.31 14.41 -8.75
N SER A 192 -4.35 14.02 -7.91
CA SER A 192 -3.26 13.14 -8.33
C SER A 192 -3.75 11.73 -8.64
N VAL A 193 -4.70 11.19 -7.85
CA VAL A 193 -5.37 9.91 -8.15
C VAL A 193 -5.99 9.97 -9.54
N GLU A 194 -6.79 11.00 -9.83
CA GLU A 194 -7.45 11.15 -11.14
C GLU A 194 -6.45 11.15 -12.30
N VAL A 195 -5.36 11.91 -12.19
CA VAL A 195 -4.33 11.98 -13.24
C VAL A 195 -3.58 10.65 -13.37
N ILE A 196 -3.22 10.01 -12.27
CA ILE A 196 -2.53 8.73 -12.26
C ILE A 196 -3.39 7.63 -12.90
N VAL A 197 -4.68 7.59 -12.58
CA VAL A 197 -5.65 6.65 -13.19
C VAL A 197 -5.72 6.87 -14.71
N LYS A 198 -5.80 8.12 -15.17
CA LYS A 198 -5.79 8.44 -16.60
C LYS A 198 -4.50 7.98 -17.28
N MET A 199 -3.35 8.15 -16.64
CA MET A 199 -2.07 7.67 -17.16
C MET A 199 -2.00 6.14 -17.21
N ALA A 200 -2.47 5.45 -16.17
CA ALA A 200 -2.54 3.99 -16.12
C ALA A 200 -3.46 3.45 -17.22
N ALA A 201 -4.65 4.04 -17.36
CA ALA A 201 -5.63 3.69 -18.40
C ALA A 201 -5.04 3.88 -19.81
N ALA A 202 -4.37 5.00 -20.05
CA ALA A 202 -3.68 5.23 -21.33
C ALA A 202 -2.61 4.17 -21.62
N ALA A 203 -1.87 3.72 -20.59
CA ALA A 203 -0.81 2.72 -20.74
C ALA A 203 -1.33 1.32 -21.09
N VAL A 204 -2.54 0.95 -20.66
CA VAL A 204 -3.14 -0.37 -20.95
C VAL A 204 -4.19 -0.35 -22.06
N GLY A 205 -4.46 0.82 -22.63
CA GLY A 205 -5.36 1.00 -23.77
C GLY A 205 -6.83 1.23 -23.42
N GLY A 206 -7.11 1.82 -22.26
CA GLY A 206 -8.44 2.29 -21.86
C GLY A 206 -8.76 2.06 -20.38
N ILE A 207 -9.76 2.78 -19.87
CA ILE A 207 -10.22 2.64 -18.48
C ILE A 207 -10.87 1.28 -18.21
N ASP A 208 -11.59 0.71 -19.20
CA ASP A 208 -12.23 -0.60 -19.04
C ASP A 208 -11.19 -1.70 -18.88
N LYS A 209 -10.12 -1.67 -19.69
CA LYS A 209 -8.98 -2.60 -19.56
C LYS A 209 -8.25 -2.43 -18.23
N LEU A 210 -8.13 -1.20 -17.74
CA LEU A 210 -7.53 -0.94 -16.43
C LEU A 210 -8.39 -1.51 -15.29
N ARG A 211 -9.72 -1.41 -15.38
CA ARG A 211 -10.64 -1.98 -14.38
C ARG A 211 -10.60 -3.51 -14.36
N GLU A 212 -10.47 -4.14 -15.53
CA GLU A 212 -10.29 -5.59 -15.62
C GLU A 212 -8.93 -6.04 -15.06
N ARG A 213 -7.88 -5.25 -15.30
CA ARG A 213 -6.50 -5.56 -14.87
C ARG A 213 -5.81 -4.32 -14.29
N PRO A 214 -6.06 -3.96 -13.01
CA PRO A 214 -5.43 -2.80 -12.39
C PRO A 214 -3.91 -2.95 -12.29
N ILE A 215 -3.17 -2.15 -13.06
CA ILE A 215 -1.70 -2.22 -13.09
C ILE A 215 -1.00 -1.40 -12.00
N CYS A 216 -1.79 -0.75 -11.15
CA CYS A 216 -1.30 -0.04 -9.99
C CYS A 216 -2.19 -0.22 -8.77
N THR A 217 -1.61 0.00 -7.60
CA THR A 217 -2.26 0.03 -6.29
C THR A 217 -1.94 1.36 -5.62
N CYS A 218 -2.95 2.00 -5.05
CA CYS A 218 -2.78 3.19 -4.24
C CYS A 218 -2.41 2.78 -2.81
N SER A 219 -1.22 3.19 -2.37
CA SER A 219 -0.77 2.97 -1.00
C SER A 219 -1.27 4.07 -0.08
N CYS A 220 -2.06 3.70 0.92
CA CYS A 220 -2.70 4.61 1.86
C CYS A 220 -2.24 4.33 3.28
N CYS A 221 -1.60 5.31 3.92
CA CYS A 221 -1.10 5.19 5.28
C CYS A 221 -2.07 5.82 6.27
N VAL A 222 -2.47 5.10 7.31
CA VAL A 222 -3.19 5.70 8.45
C VAL A 222 -2.22 6.47 9.34
N THR A 223 -2.72 7.47 10.05
CA THR A 223 -1.91 8.27 10.98
C THR A 223 -2.02 7.68 12.39
N SER A 224 -0.89 7.27 12.96
CA SER A 224 -0.84 6.82 14.35
C SER A 224 -0.69 8.00 15.32
N PRO A 225 -1.38 7.98 16.47
CA PRO A 225 -2.34 6.97 16.91
C PRO A 225 -3.77 7.18 16.35
N LEU A 226 -4.42 6.09 15.94
CA LEU A 226 -5.87 5.99 15.67
C LEU A 226 -6.49 7.18 14.92
N THR A 227 -5.86 7.65 13.85
CA THR A 227 -6.32 8.82 13.09
C THR A 227 -6.41 8.52 11.59
N LEU A 228 -7.56 8.84 11.00
CA LEU A 228 -7.80 8.86 9.56
C LEU A 228 -7.81 10.32 9.10
N SER A 229 -6.67 10.76 8.55
CA SER A 229 -6.50 12.14 8.12
C SER A 229 -7.33 12.48 6.88
N VAL A 230 -7.53 13.77 6.63
CA VAL A 230 -8.19 14.25 5.39
C VAL A 230 -7.53 13.62 4.16
N GLN A 231 -6.21 13.71 4.10
CA GLN A 231 -5.41 13.19 2.99
C GLN A 231 -5.62 11.68 2.78
N PHE A 232 -5.64 10.90 3.86
CA PHE A 232 -5.87 9.46 3.80
C PHE A 232 -7.27 9.17 3.25
N CYS A 233 -8.31 9.77 3.83
CA CYS A 233 -9.70 9.53 3.47
C CYS A 233 -9.98 9.91 2.01
N GLU A 234 -9.58 11.12 1.60
CA GLU A 234 -9.77 11.61 0.23
C GLU A 234 -9.09 10.69 -0.81
N THR A 235 -7.83 10.34 -0.56
CA THR A 235 -7.05 9.50 -1.48
C THR A 235 -7.62 8.08 -1.55
N LEU A 236 -7.99 7.50 -0.41
CA LEU A 236 -8.58 6.16 -0.34
C LEU A 236 -9.90 6.10 -1.11
N MET A 237 -10.82 7.03 -0.84
CA MET A 237 -12.13 7.06 -1.48
C MET A 237 -11.99 7.27 -3.00
N ALA A 238 -11.15 8.22 -3.42
CA ALA A 238 -10.90 8.47 -4.84
C ALA A 238 -10.31 7.25 -5.56
N ALA A 239 -9.38 6.52 -4.92
CA ALA A 239 -8.78 5.33 -5.51
C ALA A 239 -9.78 4.17 -5.64
N VAL A 240 -10.56 3.91 -4.59
CA VAL A 240 -11.59 2.86 -4.59
C VAL A 240 -12.68 3.16 -5.63
N GLU A 241 -13.16 4.40 -5.71
CA GLU A 241 -14.17 4.82 -6.69
C GLU A 241 -13.66 4.77 -8.13
N ALA A 242 -12.36 4.95 -8.34
CA ALA A 242 -11.72 4.76 -9.63
C ALA A 242 -11.53 3.28 -10.02
N GLY A 243 -11.79 2.34 -9.11
CA GLY A 243 -11.57 0.91 -9.32
C GLY A 243 -10.09 0.51 -9.23
N ILE A 244 -9.29 1.28 -8.49
CA ILE A 244 -7.88 0.98 -8.23
C ILE A 244 -7.77 0.22 -6.90
N ASN A 245 -6.90 -0.78 -6.88
CA ASN A 245 -6.59 -1.51 -5.65
C ASN A 245 -6.00 -0.55 -4.61
N VAL A 246 -6.24 -0.83 -3.34
CA VAL A 246 -5.68 -0.05 -2.23
C VAL A 246 -4.93 -0.98 -1.29
N ASP A 247 -3.73 -0.55 -0.87
CA ASP A 247 -3.04 -1.15 0.26
C ASP A 247 -3.13 -0.16 1.44
N ILE A 248 -3.49 -0.69 2.61
CA ILE A 248 -3.62 0.11 3.83
C ILE A 248 -2.50 -0.31 4.77
N MET A 249 -1.69 0.65 5.20
CA MET A 249 -0.58 0.40 6.10
C MET A 249 -0.62 1.29 7.33
N SER A 250 -0.21 0.70 8.45
CA SER A 250 -0.02 1.36 9.74
C SER A 250 1.44 1.26 10.13
N MET A 251 1.98 2.35 10.69
CA MET A 251 3.40 2.48 11.06
C MET A 251 3.52 2.98 12.50
N ALA A 252 2.89 2.26 13.43
CA ALA A 252 2.98 2.56 14.85
C ALA A 252 4.41 2.34 15.34
N LEU A 253 5.00 3.38 15.95
CA LEU A 253 6.30 3.31 16.60
C LEU A 253 6.10 3.03 18.09
N ALA A 254 6.53 1.86 18.55
CA ALA A 254 6.44 1.49 19.97
C ALA A 254 7.13 2.55 20.86
N GLY A 255 6.38 3.13 21.80
CA GLY A 255 6.83 4.21 22.68
C GLY A 255 6.89 5.61 22.05
N GLY A 256 6.59 5.74 20.75
CA GLY A 256 6.44 7.00 20.05
C GLY A 256 4.98 7.29 19.72
N THR A 257 4.49 6.70 18.63
CA THR A 257 3.10 6.83 18.15
C THR A 257 2.20 5.66 18.54
N GLY A 258 2.76 4.68 19.25
CA GLY A 258 2.03 3.58 19.90
C GLY A 258 2.53 3.32 21.33
N PRO A 259 1.87 2.43 22.08
CA PRO A 259 2.29 2.07 23.43
C PRO A 259 3.73 1.57 23.50
N VAL A 260 4.38 1.69 24.66
CA VAL A 260 5.75 1.19 24.84
C VAL A 260 5.85 -0.34 24.78
N THR A 261 4.74 -1.04 25.02
CA THR A 261 4.69 -2.50 24.95
C THR A 261 4.44 -2.98 23.52
N LEU A 262 5.08 -4.09 23.14
CA LEU A 262 4.88 -4.70 21.82
C LEU A 262 3.43 -5.15 21.62
N ALA A 263 2.84 -5.80 22.63
CA ALA A 263 1.44 -6.21 22.59
C ALA A 263 0.49 -5.01 22.39
N GLY A 264 0.71 -3.91 23.13
CA GLY A 264 -0.10 -2.69 22.98
C GLY A 264 0.07 -2.04 21.60
N THR A 265 1.27 -2.07 21.04
CA THR A 265 1.54 -1.57 19.68
C THR A 265 0.83 -2.41 18.63
N ILE A 266 0.92 -3.74 18.71
CA ILE A 266 0.24 -4.65 17.76
C ILE A 266 -1.27 -4.47 17.85
N VAL A 267 -1.83 -4.37 19.06
CA VAL A 267 -3.27 -4.17 19.26
C VAL A 267 -3.76 -2.83 18.70
N GLN A 268 -2.91 -1.80 18.63
CA GLN A 268 -3.25 -0.51 18.03
C GLN A 268 -3.12 -0.50 16.50
N THR A 269 -2.26 -1.35 15.92
CA THR A 269 -1.82 -1.26 14.52
C THR A 269 -2.89 -1.77 13.56
#